data_AF-A0A7V4CMV4-F1
#
_entry.id   AF-A0A7V4CMV4-F1
#
_cell.length_a   1.000
_cell.length_b   1.000
_cell.length_c   1.000
_cell.angle_alpha   90.00
_cell.angle_beta   90.00
_cell.angle_gamma   90.00
#
_symmetry.space_group_name_H-M   'P 1'
#
loop_
_entity.id
_entity.type
_entity.pdbx_description
1 polymer ?
#
loop_
_entity_poly.entity_id
_entity_poly.type
_entity_poly.pdbx_seq_one_letter_code
_entity_poly.pdbx_strand_id
1 'polypeptide(L)'
;MSKQQDELKLLCDLTVVKLGKKLRILGFDTEIIKTVNQQTVKELLRDTKRTLVTKSKKLANACDGILITKNKTSEQLEELFIILKNTNTQLSNNPARCVYCNEVLVDCPKEEVIGRVPVYIFETLEHFKRCPKCGKVYWRGTHLVKCKEFFASRGKETDM
;
A
#
# COMPACT_ATOMS: atom_id res chain seq x y z
N MET A 1 14.34 23.30 -11.60
CA MET A 1 13.73 23.37 -10.25
C MET A 1 12.83 22.16 -10.08
N SER A 2 13.35 21.11 -9.44
CA SER A 2 12.66 19.85 -9.22
C SER A 2 11.44 20.08 -8.33
N LYS A 3 10.23 19.91 -8.86
CA LYS A 3 9.03 19.82 -8.00
C LYS A 3 9.23 18.62 -7.08
N GLN A 4 9.49 18.86 -5.80
CA GLN A 4 9.32 17.83 -4.77
C GLN A 4 7.85 17.42 -4.82
N GLN A 5 7.62 16.23 -5.35
CA GLN A 5 6.30 15.67 -5.49
C GLN A 5 5.98 14.99 -4.16
N ASP A 6 5.07 15.57 -3.38
CA ASP A 6 4.68 15.00 -2.08
C ASP A 6 4.24 13.54 -2.25
N GLU A 7 4.84 12.64 -1.47
CA GLU A 7 4.53 11.21 -1.47
C GLU A 7 3.04 11.02 -1.14
N LEU A 8 2.30 10.33 -2.00
CA LEU A 8 0.87 10.06 -1.77
C LEU A 8 0.69 9.22 -0.50
N LYS A 9 0.00 9.82 0.47
CA LYS A 9 -0.30 9.25 1.79
C LYS A 9 -1.77 8.89 1.88
N LEU A 10 -2.08 7.64 2.17
CA LEU A 10 -3.43 7.09 2.19
C LEU A 10 -3.87 6.74 3.60
N LEU A 11 -5.17 6.84 3.85
CA LEU A 11 -5.83 6.42 5.07
C LEU A 11 -7.01 5.51 4.72
N CYS A 12 -6.95 4.26 5.15
CA CYS A 12 -7.97 3.25 4.92
C CYS A 12 -8.78 2.99 6.19
N ASP A 13 -10.10 2.87 6.07
CA ASP A 13 -10.93 2.36 7.16
C ASP A 13 -11.07 0.83 7.14
N LEU A 14 -11.89 0.31 8.05
CA LEU A 14 -12.13 -1.13 8.17
C LEU A 14 -12.85 -1.75 6.95
N THR A 15 -13.44 -0.95 6.06
CA THR A 15 -14.17 -1.46 4.88
C THR A 15 -13.23 -1.85 3.74
N VAL A 16 -11.98 -1.36 3.77
CA VAL A 16 -10.97 -1.56 2.70
C VAL A 16 -9.63 -2.09 3.23
N VAL A 17 -9.62 -2.78 4.38
CA VAL A 17 -8.38 -3.32 5.00
C VAL A 17 -7.53 -4.14 4.03
N LYS A 18 -8.16 -5.00 3.22
CA LYS A 18 -7.44 -5.84 2.24
C LYS A 18 -6.76 -4.98 1.17
N LEU A 19 -7.41 -3.91 0.72
CA LEU A 19 -6.83 -2.95 -0.21
C LEU A 19 -5.67 -2.20 0.45
N GLY A 20 -5.86 -1.68 1.67
CA GLY A 20 -4.80 -1.00 2.44
C GLY A 20 -3.54 -1.86 2.60
N LYS A 21 -3.70 -3.16 2.88
CA LYS A 21 -2.57 -4.10 2.94
C LYS A 21 -1.85 -4.25 1.60
N LYS A 22 -2.58 -4.31 0.47
CA LYS A 22 -1.96 -4.35 -0.86
C LYS A 22 -1.22 -3.05 -1.19
N LEU A 23 -1.77 -1.90 -0.81
CA LEU A 23 -1.13 -0.60 -1.01
C LEU A 23 0.22 -0.51 -0.28
N ARG A 24 0.30 -0.99 0.97
CA ARG A 24 1.58 -1.11 1.71
C ARG A 24 2.61 -1.99 0.99
N ILE A 25 2.16 -3.12 0.45
CA ILE A 25 3.02 -4.04 -0.33
C ILE A 25 3.56 -3.35 -1.58
N LEU A 26 2.76 -2.49 -2.21
CA LEU A 26 3.14 -1.69 -3.37
C LEU A 26 3.98 -0.45 -3.01
N GLY A 27 4.23 -0.19 -1.72
CA GLY A 27 5.07 0.91 -1.24
C GLY A 27 4.32 2.19 -0.87
N PHE A 28 3.00 2.22 -0.95
CA PHE A 28 2.21 3.38 -0.53
C PHE A 28 2.14 3.51 0.99
N ASP A 29 2.46 4.69 1.51
CA ASP A 29 2.23 5.02 2.92
C ASP A 29 0.72 4.98 3.21
N THR A 30 0.26 3.89 3.82
CA THR A 30 -1.17 3.61 4.01
C THR A 30 -1.46 3.30 5.47
N GLU A 31 -2.10 4.23 6.16
CA GLU A 31 -2.61 4.00 7.51
C GLU A 31 -3.93 3.21 7.46
N ILE A 32 -4.16 2.33 8.42
CA ILE A 32 -5.43 1.58 8.53
C ILE A 32 -6.01 1.86 9.91
N ILE A 33 -7.14 2.57 9.94
CA ILE A 33 -7.79 2.98 11.17
C ILE A 33 -8.94 2.05 11.54
N LYS A 34 -9.23 2.00 12.85
CA LYS A 34 -10.33 1.20 13.41
C LYS A 34 -11.57 2.03 13.75
N THR A 35 -11.45 3.35 13.78
CA THR A 35 -12.56 4.24 14.10
C THR A 35 -13.42 4.53 12.88
N VAL A 36 -14.72 4.71 13.11
CA VAL A 36 -15.70 5.21 12.13
C VAL A 36 -16.27 6.57 12.54
N ASN A 37 -15.75 7.15 13.63
CA ASN A 37 -16.16 8.47 14.08
C ASN A 37 -15.65 9.53 13.10
N GLN A 38 -16.57 10.21 12.43
CA GLN A 38 -16.26 11.21 11.41
C GLN A 38 -15.35 12.34 11.92
N GLN A 39 -15.55 12.78 13.16
CA GLN A 39 -14.76 13.87 13.74
C GLN A 39 -13.32 13.43 13.96
N THR A 40 -13.12 12.26 14.56
CA THR A 40 -11.78 11.66 14.73
C THR A 40 -11.08 11.43 13.39
N VAL A 41 -11.81 10.97 12.36
CA VAL A 41 -11.24 10.78 11.03
C VAL A 41 -10.83 12.12 10.41
N LYS A 42 -11.65 13.17 10.52
CA LYS A 42 -11.31 14.52 10.02
C LYS A 42 -10.07 15.10 10.69
N GLU A 43 -9.93 14.94 12.00
CA GLU A 43 -8.74 15.36 12.75
C GLU A 43 -7.51 14.64 12.24
N LEU A 44 -7.58 13.31 12.12
CA LEU A 44 -6.46 12.52 11.63
C LEU A 44 -6.06 12.88 10.19
N LEU A 45 -7.02 13.10 9.29
CA LEU A 45 -6.75 13.52 7.91
C LEU A 45 -6.07 14.91 7.88
N ARG A 46 -6.51 15.83 8.73
CA ARG A 46 -5.91 17.17 8.86
C ARG A 46 -4.46 17.10 9.35
N ASP A 47 -4.21 16.31 10.39
CA ASP A 47 -2.90 16.23 11.05
C ASP A 47 -1.88 15.46 10.19
N THR A 48 -2.33 14.42 9.48
CA THR A 48 -1.45 13.54 8.71
C THR A 48 -1.35 13.91 7.24
N LYS A 49 -2.22 14.79 6.74
CA LYS A 49 -2.38 15.14 5.32
C LYS A 49 -2.58 13.91 4.43
N ARG A 50 -3.33 12.93 4.94
CA ARG A 50 -3.68 11.69 4.22
C ARG A 50 -4.95 11.86 3.40
N THR A 51 -5.07 11.09 2.33
CA THR A 51 -6.32 10.94 1.57
C THR A 51 -7.09 9.72 2.08
N LEU A 52 -8.35 9.91 2.48
CA LEU A 52 -9.23 8.83 2.90
C LEU A 52 -9.61 7.94 1.71
N VAL A 53 -9.55 6.62 1.89
CA VAL A 53 -10.08 5.59 0.97
C VAL A 53 -11.03 4.70 1.77
N THR A 54 -12.28 4.58 1.34
CA THR A 54 -13.33 3.87 2.08
C THR A 54 -14.44 3.36 1.13
N LYS A 55 -15.22 2.36 1.54
CA LYS A 55 -16.51 2.00 0.90
C LYS A 55 -17.71 2.66 1.59
N SER A 56 -17.51 3.34 2.72
CA SER A 56 -18.57 4.02 3.46
C SER A 56 -18.90 5.35 2.79
N LYS A 57 -20.07 5.41 2.11
CA LYS A 57 -20.61 6.67 1.55
C LYS A 57 -20.67 7.78 2.59
N LYS A 58 -21.03 7.43 3.83
CA LYS A 58 -21.13 8.37 4.96
C LYS A 58 -19.77 8.99 5.33
N LEU A 59 -18.69 8.20 5.33
CA LEU A 59 -17.35 8.70 5.62
C LEU A 59 -16.75 9.45 4.43
N ALA A 60 -16.91 8.91 3.22
CA ALA A 60 -16.46 9.56 1.99
C ALA A 60 -17.05 10.98 1.86
N ASN A 61 -18.37 11.12 1.99
CA ASN A 61 -19.02 12.43 1.91
C ASN A 61 -18.62 13.37 3.04
N ALA A 62 -18.44 12.86 4.26
CA ALA A 62 -18.11 13.71 5.41
C ALA A 62 -16.67 14.21 5.41
N CYS A 63 -15.75 13.47 4.79
CA CYS A 63 -14.31 13.73 4.88
C CYS A 63 -13.66 13.99 3.52
N ASP A 64 -14.46 14.22 2.47
CA ASP A 64 -14.00 14.35 1.09
C ASP A 64 -13.07 13.19 0.66
N GLY A 65 -13.48 11.97 1.00
CA GLY A 65 -12.71 10.75 0.78
C GLY A 65 -13.03 10.06 -0.54
N ILE A 66 -12.06 9.29 -1.04
CA ILE A 66 -12.25 8.42 -2.20
C ILE A 66 -13.18 7.26 -1.83
N LEU A 67 -14.34 7.22 -2.50
CA LEU A 67 -15.31 6.14 -2.38
C LEU A 67 -14.95 4.99 -3.33
N ILE A 68 -14.69 3.81 -2.77
CA ILE A 68 -14.48 2.57 -3.51
C ILE A 68 -15.82 1.83 -3.65
N THR A 69 -16.21 1.53 -4.88
CA THR A 69 -17.47 0.85 -5.19
C THR A 69 -17.28 -0.64 -5.45
N LYS A 70 -16.09 -1.08 -5.86
CA LYS A 70 -15.81 -2.48 -6.21
C LYS A 70 -15.72 -3.39 -4.98
N ASN A 71 -15.98 -4.68 -5.21
CA ASN A 71 -15.98 -5.70 -4.16
C ASN A 71 -14.69 -6.51 -4.12
N LYS A 72 -14.14 -6.91 -5.27
CA LYS A 72 -12.90 -7.68 -5.31
C LYS A 72 -11.70 -6.76 -5.11
N THR A 73 -10.76 -7.14 -4.26
CA THR A 73 -9.60 -6.29 -3.93
C THR A 73 -8.72 -5.95 -5.14
N SER A 74 -8.70 -6.77 -6.20
CA SER A 74 -8.04 -6.42 -7.47
C SER A 74 -8.75 -5.27 -8.19
N GLU A 75 -10.08 -5.35 -8.31
CA GLU A 75 -10.93 -4.34 -8.93
C GLU A 75 -10.94 -3.03 -8.11
N GLN A 76 -10.89 -3.11 -6.78
CA GLN A 76 -10.78 -1.95 -5.89
C GLN A 76 -9.46 -1.18 -6.10
N LEU A 77 -8.38 -1.93 -6.32
CA LEU A 77 -7.06 -1.35 -6.55
C LEU A 77 -7.01 -0.66 -7.93
N GLU A 78 -7.59 -1.29 -8.94
CA GLU A 78 -7.75 -0.70 -10.28
C GLU A 78 -8.63 0.57 -10.23
N GLU A 79 -9.79 0.51 -9.57
CA GLU A 79 -10.68 1.66 -9.35
C GLU A 79 -9.94 2.80 -8.66
N LEU A 80 -9.23 2.52 -7.56
CA LEU A 80 -8.44 3.52 -6.85
C LEU A 80 -7.38 4.16 -7.77
N PHE A 81 -6.66 3.36 -8.56
CA PHE A 81 -5.65 3.91 -9.46
C PHE A 81 -6.25 4.68 -10.63
N ILE A 82 -7.44 4.34 -11.12
CA ILE A 82 -8.15 5.16 -12.12
C ILE A 82 -8.50 6.52 -11.52
N ILE A 83 -9.03 6.55 -10.30
CA ILE A 83 -9.36 7.79 -9.59
C ILE A 83 -8.09 8.61 -9.33
N LEU A 84 -6.99 7.95 -8.94
CA LEU A 84 -5.71 8.57 -8.66
C LEU A 84 -4.89 8.90 -9.92
N LYS A 85 -5.14 8.35 -11.11
CA LYS A 85 -4.35 8.62 -12.33
C LYS A 85 -4.47 10.08 -12.79
N ASN A 86 -5.45 10.83 -12.28
CA ASN A 86 -5.48 12.28 -12.35
C ASN A 86 -4.36 12.96 -11.52
N THR A 87 -3.61 12.18 -10.75
CA THR A 87 -2.44 12.57 -9.95
C THR A 87 -1.23 11.82 -10.51
N ASN A 88 -0.13 12.53 -10.72
CA ASN A 88 1.06 12.05 -11.43
C ASN A 88 1.90 11.05 -10.58
N THR A 89 1.26 10.09 -9.92
CA THR A 89 1.83 9.23 -8.89
C THR A 89 2.61 8.06 -9.53
N GLN A 90 3.93 8.18 -9.60
CA GLN A 90 4.78 7.11 -10.11
C GLN A 90 4.80 5.93 -9.13
N LEU A 91 4.25 4.81 -9.57
CA LEU A 91 4.21 3.52 -8.85
C LEU A 91 5.59 2.86 -8.67
N SER A 92 6.60 3.28 -9.44
CA SER A 92 7.75 2.44 -9.75
C SER A 92 8.85 2.38 -8.68
N ASN A 93 8.96 3.37 -7.78
CA ASN A 93 10.17 3.52 -6.97
C ASN A 93 9.98 3.54 -5.45
N ASN A 94 8.75 3.40 -4.93
CA ASN A 94 8.55 3.43 -3.47
C ASN A 94 9.03 2.11 -2.82
N PRO A 95 9.81 2.18 -1.72
CA PRO A 95 10.21 1.00 -1.00
C PRO A 95 8.98 0.33 -0.38
N ALA A 96 8.92 -1.00 -0.44
CA ALA A 96 7.81 -1.76 0.14
C ALA A 96 7.67 -1.47 1.64
N ARG A 97 6.43 -1.44 2.14
CA ARG A 97 6.10 -1.17 3.54
C ARG A 97 5.56 -2.41 4.24
N CYS A 98 5.76 -2.46 5.55
CA CYS A 98 5.27 -3.53 6.40
C CYS A 98 3.74 -3.60 6.35
N VAL A 99 3.20 -4.75 5.95
CA VAL A 99 1.75 -4.99 5.89
C VAL A 99 1.05 -4.76 7.24
N TYR A 100 1.75 -4.94 8.36
CA TYR A 100 1.20 -4.80 9.70
C TYR A 100 1.27 -3.37 10.23
N CYS A 101 2.45 -2.74 10.17
CA CYS A 101 2.70 -1.46 10.84
C CYS A 101 3.03 -0.29 9.90
N ASN A 102 3.03 -0.52 8.58
CA ASN A 102 3.25 0.49 7.53
C ASN A 102 4.67 1.09 7.45
N GLU A 103 5.58 0.62 8.31
CA GLU A 103 6.99 1.04 8.31
C GLU A 103 7.70 0.61 7.02
N VAL A 104 8.61 1.45 6.51
CA VAL A 104 9.42 1.10 5.34
C VAL A 104 10.29 -0.11 5.68
N LEU A 105 10.31 -1.09 4.77
CA LEU A 105 11.10 -2.29 4.94
C LEU A 105 12.56 -2.03 4.59
N VAL A 106 13.46 -2.50 5.45
CA VAL A 106 14.91 -2.43 5.25
C VAL A 106 15.45 -3.77 4.77
N ASP A 107 16.56 -3.76 4.04
CA ASP A 107 17.23 -5.00 3.67
C ASP A 107 17.72 -5.75 4.91
N CYS A 108 17.72 -7.08 4.82
CA CYS A 108 18.06 -7.98 5.91
C CYS A 108 19.06 -9.02 5.39
N PRO A 109 20.22 -9.20 6.05
CA PRO A 109 21.13 -10.30 5.76
C PRO A 109 20.41 -11.66 5.87
N LYS A 110 20.82 -12.61 5.04
CA LYS A 110 20.22 -13.95 4.98
C LYS A 110 20.40 -14.69 6.31
N GLU A 111 21.54 -14.48 6.96
CA GLU A 111 21.91 -15.08 8.24
C GLU A 111 20.95 -14.66 9.36
N GLU A 112 20.42 -13.43 9.32
CA GLU A 112 19.47 -12.92 10.31
C GLU A 112 18.07 -13.53 10.20
N VAL A 113 17.76 -14.24 9.10
CA VAL A 113 16.44 -14.86 8.88
C VAL A 113 16.41 -16.36 9.18
N ILE A 114 17.53 -16.94 9.60
CA ILE A 114 17.61 -18.35 10.03
C ILE A 114 16.59 -18.61 11.14
N GLY A 115 15.78 -19.66 10.98
CA GLY A 115 14.73 -20.02 11.93
C GLY A 115 13.52 -19.07 11.98
N ARG A 116 13.52 -17.99 11.18
CA ARG A 116 12.41 -17.01 11.08
C ARG A 116 11.58 -17.16 9.82
N VAL A 117 12.09 -17.93 8.84
CA VAL A 117 11.40 -18.28 7.60
C VAL A 117 11.41 -19.81 7.40
N PRO A 118 10.50 -20.39 6.62
CA PRO A 118 10.56 -21.81 6.28
C PRO A 118 11.89 -22.18 5.63
N VAL A 119 12.40 -23.38 5.92
CA VAL A 119 13.72 -23.86 5.44
C VAL A 119 13.85 -23.73 3.93
N TYR A 120 12.85 -24.18 3.17
CA TYR A 120 12.85 -24.05 1.71
C TYR A 120 13.00 -22.60 1.23
N ILE A 121 12.39 -21.62 1.92
CA ILE A 121 12.52 -20.20 1.57
C ILE A 121 13.94 -19.70 1.86
N PHE A 122 14.50 -20.10 3.01
CA PHE A 122 15.88 -19.77 3.38
C PHE A 122 16.89 -20.33 2.37
N GLU A 123 16.70 -21.58 1.93
CA GLU A 123 17.60 -22.25 0.99
C GLU A 123 17.51 -21.67 -0.44
N THR A 124 16.34 -21.19 -0.85
CA THR A 124 16.09 -20.80 -2.25
C THR A 124 16.23 -19.30 -2.56
N LEU A 125 16.20 -18.43 -1.55
CA LEU A 125 16.23 -16.98 -1.76
C LEU A 125 17.45 -16.34 -1.09
N GLU A 126 18.02 -15.34 -1.76
CA GLU A 126 19.16 -14.56 -1.26
C GLU A 126 18.75 -13.20 -0.65
N HIS A 127 17.60 -12.67 -1.04
CA HIS A 127 17.18 -11.33 -0.67
C HIS A 127 15.98 -11.33 0.26
N PHE A 128 16.20 -10.85 1.47
CA PHE A 128 15.19 -10.64 2.49
C PHE A 128 15.10 -9.18 2.87
N LYS A 129 13.92 -8.78 3.31
CA LYS A 129 13.69 -7.51 3.98
C LYS A 129 13.12 -7.75 5.36
N ARG A 130 13.36 -6.84 6.31
CA ARG A 130 12.72 -6.86 7.62
C ARG A 130 12.05 -5.54 7.91
N CYS A 131 11.01 -5.59 8.73
CA CYS A 131 10.46 -4.39 9.33
C CYS A 131 11.30 -3.97 10.55
N PRO A 132 11.85 -2.76 10.60
CA PRO A 132 12.64 -2.32 11.76
C PRO A 132 11.78 -2.11 13.02
N LYS A 133 10.47 -1.89 12.85
CA LYS A 133 9.53 -1.65 13.96
C LYS A 133 8.97 -2.92 14.59
N CYS A 134 8.52 -3.90 13.80
CA CYS A 134 7.86 -5.11 14.32
C CYS A 134 8.65 -6.40 14.09
N GLY A 135 9.83 -6.34 13.47
CA GLY A 135 10.71 -7.50 13.27
C GLY A 135 10.22 -8.52 12.24
N LYS A 136 9.06 -8.33 11.60
CA LYS A 136 8.57 -9.24 10.56
C LYS A 136 9.53 -9.29 9.37
N VAL A 137 9.84 -10.50 8.93
CA VAL A 137 10.67 -10.79 7.75
C VAL A 137 9.77 -10.94 6.53
N TYR A 138 10.25 -10.42 5.40
CA TYR A 138 9.60 -10.42 4.10
C TYR A 138 10.59 -10.91 3.05
N TRP A 139 10.06 -11.61 2.05
CA TRP A 139 10.81 -12.05 0.89
C TRP A 139 9.93 -11.87 -0.35
N ARG A 140 10.53 -11.92 -1.53
CA ARG A 140 9.81 -11.75 -2.79
C ARG A 140 8.94 -12.98 -3.04
N GLY A 141 7.65 -12.88 -2.75
CA GLY A 141 6.66 -13.89 -3.11
C GLY A 141 6.15 -13.74 -4.54
N THR A 142 5.60 -14.80 -5.12
CA THR A 142 4.97 -14.81 -6.45
C THR A 142 3.74 -13.87 -6.55
N HIS A 143 3.07 -13.58 -5.44
CA HIS A 143 1.92 -12.67 -5.39
C HIS A 143 2.29 -11.20 -5.70
N LEU A 144 3.50 -10.78 -5.35
CA LEU A 144 4.05 -9.46 -5.67
C LEU A 144 4.32 -9.31 -7.17
N VAL A 145 4.80 -10.40 -7.79
CA VAL A 145 5.06 -10.47 -9.24
C VAL A 145 3.77 -10.28 -10.02
N LYS A 146 2.71 -11.04 -9.70
CA LYS A 146 1.40 -10.89 -10.38
C LYS A 146 0.77 -9.50 -10.22
N CYS A 147 0.92 -8.85 -9.06
CA CYS A 147 0.40 -7.49 -8.89
C CYS A 147 1.20 -6.47 -9.73
N LYS A 148 2.54 -6.53 -9.74
CA LYS A 148 3.36 -5.63 -10.56
C LYS A 148 3.18 -5.90 -12.05
N GLU A 149 3.08 -7.16 -12.47
CA GLU A 149 2.79 -7.57 -13.85
C GLU A 149 1.41 -7.12 -14.32
N PHE A 150 0.39 -7.17 -13.45
CA PHE A 150 -0.94 -6.62 -13.74
C PHE A 150 -0.91 -5.12 -14.08
N PHE A 151 0.01 -4.36 -13.47
CA PHE A 151 0.22 -2.94 -13.77
C PHE A 151 1.14 -2.73 -14.97
N ALA A 152 2.17 -3.56 -15.15
CA ALA A 152 3.09 -3.48 -16.28
C ALA A 152 2.43 -3.85 -17.62
N SER A 153 1.51 -4.81 -17.64
CA SER A 153 0.77 -5.21 -18.86
C SER A 153 -0.27 -4.18 -19.30
N ARG A 154 -0.74 -3.34 -18.38
CA ARG A 154 -1.68 -2.23 -18.64
C ARG A 154 -1.01 -0.86 -18.80
N GLY A 155 0.32 -0.81 -18.71
CA GLY A 155 1.15 0.37 -18.96
C GLY A 155 1.78 0.40 -20.36
N LYS A 156 1.40 -0.52 -21.26
CA LYS A 156 1.89 -0.60 -22.65
C LYS A 156 0.85 -0.24 -23.72
N GLU A 157 -0.28 0.32 -23.33
CA GLU A 157 -1.22 0.96 -24.26
C GLU A 157 -1.28 2.45 -23.94
N THR A 158 -0.24 3.16 -24.37
CA THR A 158 -0.17 4.60 -24.66
C THR A 158 1.26 4.89 -25.06
N ASP A 159 1.60 4.55 -26.30
CA ASP A 159 2.08 5.51 -27.30
C ASP A 159 2.53 4.74 -28.56
N MET A 160 2.41 5.44 -29.68
CA MET A 160 2.68 5.05 -31.06
C MET A 160 4.06 4.41 -31.26
#